data_AF-A0A075RAS9-F1
#
_entry.id   AF-A0A075RAS9-F1
#
_cell.length_a   1.000
_cell.length_b   1.000
_cell.length_c   1.000
_cell.angle_alpha   90.00
_cell.angle_beta   90.00
_cell.angle_gamma   90.00
#
_symmetry.space_group_name_H-M   'P 1'
#
loop_
_entity.id
_entity.type
_entity.pdbx_description
1 polymer ?
#
loop_
_entity_poly.entity_id
_entity_poly.type
_entity_poly.pdbx_seq_one_letter_code
_entity_poly.pdbx_strand_id
1 'polypeptide(L)'
;MIAIITFLGLFSISYFLYIKKPGTLFLMYIPSTVVFIVSSIAVLYSINVSGFEGLGIAFIGATIGITSLLTCIVLTMMVLIKQDKK
;
A
#
# COMPACT_ATOMS: atom_id res chain seq x y z
N MET A 1 -6.06 10.53 -9.41
CA MET A 1 -6.99 10.69 -8.27
C MET A 1 -6.98 9.47 -7.35
N ILE A 2 -7.26 8.25 -7.86
CA ILE A 2 -7.33 7.02 -7.06
C ILE A 2 -6.05 6.75 -6.26
N ALA A 3 -4.87 6.81 -6.90
CA ALA A 3 -3.58 6.61 -6.23
C ALA A 3 -3.37 7.52 -5.00
N ILE A 4 -3.74 8.80 -5.11
CA ILE A 4 -3.55 9.77 -4.03
C ILE A 4 -4.44 9.43 -2.83
N ILE A 5 -5.70 9.07 -3.08
CA ILE A 5 -6.65 8.67 -2.05
C ILE A 5 -6.17 7.39 -1.34
N THR A 6 -5.74 6.40 -2.12
CA THR A 6 -5.19 5.15 -1.59
C THR A 6 -3.94 5.41 -0.75
N PHE A 7 -3.03 6.27 -1.23
CA PHE A 7 -1.82 6.64 -0.50
C PHE A 7 -2.14 7.31 0.84
N LEU A 8 -2.99 8.34 0.84
CA LEU A 8 -3.39 9.05 2.05
C LEU A 8 -4.11 8.15 3.05
N GLY A 9 -4.99 7.27 2.55
CA GLY A 9 -5.70 6.30 3.39
C GLY A 9 -4.76 5.31 4.06
N LEU A 10 -3.88 4.66 3.26
CA LEU A 10 -2.88 3.73 3.77
C LEU A 10 -1.92 4.39 4.75
N PHE A 11 -1.43 5.59 4.42
CA PHE A 11 -0.52 6.33 5.28
C PHE A 11 -1.18 6.70 6.61
N SER A 12 -2.42 7.18 6.58
CA SER A 12 -3.16 7.56 7.79
C SER A 12 -3.42 6.36 8.72
N ILE A 13 -3.85 5.21 8.17
CA ILE A 13 -4.08 3.99 8.95
C ILE A 13 -2.77 3.48 9.55
N SER A 14 -1.71 3.44 8.75
CA SER A 14 -0.38 2.96 9.18
C SER A 14 0.20 3.86 10.26
N TYR A 15 0.05 5.19 10.12
CA TYR A 15 0.49 6.16 11.11
C TYR A 15 -0.32 6.10 12.41
N PHE A 16 -1.64 5.87 12.33
CA PHE A 16 -2.46 5.66 13.52
C PHE A 16 -2.04 4.42 14.31
N LEU A 17 -1.76 3.31 13.61
CA LEU A 17 -1.24 2.09 14.22
C LEU A 17 0.12 2.33 14.88
N TYR A 18 0.99 3.12 14.23
CA TYR A 18 2.29 3.49 14.76
C TYR A 18 2.20 4.26 16.09
N ILE A 19 1.30 5.25 16.20
CA ILE A 19 1.11 6.01 17.44
C ILE A 19 0.53 5.12 18.54
N LYS A 20 -0.46 4.28 18.22
CA LYS A 20 -1.18 3.49 19.22
C LYS A 20 -0.35 2.33 19.77
N LYS A 21 0.53 1.73 18.97
CA LYS A 21 1.40 0.62 19.36
C LYS A 21 2.83 0.78 18.80
N PRO A 22 3.63 1.71 19.35
CA PRO A 22 4.95 2.02 18.81
C PRO A 22 5.98 0.89 18.97
N GLY A 23 5.74 -0.06 19.87
CA GLY A 23 6.61 -1.23 20.09
C GLY A 23 6.51 -2.30 19.01
N THR A 24 5.47 -2.27 18.17
CA THR A 24 5.21 -3.29 17.13
C THR A 24 5.26 -2.67 15.74
N LEU A 25 6.47 -2.34 15.29
CA LEU A 25 6.72 -1.72 13.98
C LEU A 25 6.13 -2.52 12.82
N PHE A 26 6.10 -3.85 12.91
CA PHE A 26 5.49 -4.73 11.90
C PHE A 26 4.02 -4.42 11.62
N LEU A 27 3.25 -3.97 12.63
CA LEU A 27 1.83 -3.65 12.45
C LEU A 27 1.59 -2.46 11.51
N MET A 28 2.55 -1.55 11.41
CA MET A 28 2.49 -0.37 10.56
C MET A 28 2.52 -0.72 9.07
N TYR A 29 3.09 -1.87 8.70
CA TYR A 29 3.21 -2.32 7.30
C TYR A 29 2.07 -3.24 6.86
N ILE A 30 1.21 -3.67 7.79
CA ILE A 30 0.08 -4.56 7.46
C ILE A 30 -0.87 -3.91 6.44
N PRO A 31 -1.30 -2.65 6.60
CA PRO A 31 -2.25 -2.04 5.65
C PRO A 31 -1.70 -2.00 4.22
N SER A 32 -0.44 -1.60 4.03
CA SER A 32 0.19 -1.55 2.70
C SER A 32 0.37 -2.95 2.11
N THR A 33 0.77 -3.93 2.92
CA THR A 33 0.96 -5.31 2.47
C THR A 33 -0.34 -5.97 2.02
N VAL A 34 -1.43 -5.78 2.78
CA VAL A 34 -2.75 -6.31 2.42
C VAL A 34 -3.22 -5.72 1.09
N VAL A 35 -3.10 -4.39 0.92
CA VAL A 35 -3.49 -3.73 -0.34
C VAL A 35 -2.62 -4.20 -1.52
N PHE A 36 -1.32 -4.40 -1.30
CA PHE A 36 -0.43 -4.93 -2.32
C PHE A 36 -0.85 -6.34 -2.78
N ILE A 37 -1.16 -7.25 -1.85
CA ILE A 37 -1.59 -8.61 -2.17
C ILE A 37 -2.92 -8.59 -2.94
N VAL A 38 -3.90 -7.84 -2.44
CA VAL A 38 -5.22 -7.73 -3.10
C VAL A 38 -5.07 -7.15 -4.51
N SER A 39 -4.24 -6.13 -4.68
CA SER A 39 -3.97 -5.54 -6.00
C SER A 39 -3.28 -6.53 -6.94
N SER A 40 -2.37 -7.34 -6.44
CA SER A 40 -1.66 -8.36 -7.24
C SER A 40 -2.63 -9.45 -7.71
N ILE A 41 -3.54 -9.89 -6.82
CA ILE A 41 -4.61 -10.84 -7.18
C ILE A 41 -5.54 -10.22 -8.23
N ALA A 42 -5.91 -8.93 -8.10
CA ALA A 42 -6.74 -8.24 -9.06
C ALA A 42 -6.08 -8.15 -10.45
N VAL A 43 -4.77 -7.85 -10.50
CA VAL A 43 -4.00 -7.85 -11.76
C VAL A 43 -3.92 -9.26 -12.35
N LEU A 44 -3.66 -10.31 -11.55
CA LEU A 44 -3.67 -11.68 -12.04
C LEU A 44 -5.04 -12.12 -12.55
N TYR A 45 -6.11 -11.73 -11.86
CA TYR A 45 -7.48 -11.98 -12.28
C TYR A 45 -7.81 -11.31 -13.61
N SER A 46 -7.26 -10.12 -13.85
CA SER A 46 -7.48 -9.40 -15.11
C SER A 46 -7.01 -10.17 -16.36
N ILE A 47 -6.05 -11.09 -16.21
CA ILE A 47 -5.58 -11.95 -17.31
C ILE A 47 -6.67 -12.92 -17.76
N ASN A 48 -7.58 -13.31 -16.86
CA ASN A 48 -8.70 -14.19 -17.15
C ASN A 48 -9.94 -13.43 -17.67
N VAL A 49 -9.91 -12.09 -17.68
CA VAL A 49 -10.99 -11.24 -18.17
C VAL A 49 -10.58 -10.66 -19.51
N SER A 50 -11.25 -11.08 -20.57
CA SER A 50 -10.97 -10.58 -21.93
C SER A 50 -11.56 -9.19 -22.18
N GLY A 51 -10.87 -8.38 -22.98
CA GLY A 51 -11.37 -7.09 -23.45
C GLY A 51 -11.01 -5.89 -22.56
N PHE A 52 -11.76 -4.80 -22.73
CA PHE A 52 -11.48 -3.51 -22.10
C PHE A 52 -11.63 -3.55 -20.56
N GLU A 53 -12.50 -4.42 -20.05
CA GLU A 53 -12.70 -4.61 -18.62
C GLU A 53 -11.45 -5.19 -17.94
N GLY A 54 -10.83 -6.20 -18.55
CA GLY A 54 -9.56 -6.76 -18.07
C GLY A 54 -8.45 -5.72 -18.02
N LEU A 55 -8.29 -4.93 -19.09
CA LEU A 55 -7.34 -3.82 -19.12
C LEU A 55 -7.59 -2.78 -18.02
N GLY A 56 -8.85 -2.42 -17.78
CA GLY A 56 -9.23 -1.48 -16.71
C GLY A 56 -8.86 -2.00 -15.32
N ILE A 57 -9.16 -3.27 -15.04
CA ILE A 57 -8.81 -3.94 -13.76
C ILE A 57 -7.30 -4.00 -13.58
N ALA A 58 -6.56 -4.37 -14.64
CA ALA A 58 -5.11 -4.44 -14.62
C ALA A 58 -4.50 -3.07 -14.28
N PHE A 59 -4.99 -2.01 -14.92
CA PHE A 59 -4.45 -0.66 -14.75
C PHE A 59 -4.74 -0.09 -13.35
N ILE A 60 -5.97 -0.26 -12.86
CA ILE A 60 -6.36 0.18 -11.51
C ILE A 60 -5.60 -0.64 -10.45
N GLY A 61 -5.56 -1.96 -10.62
CA GLY A 61 -4.83 -2.87 -9.73
C GLY A 61 -3.35 -2.52 -9.66
N ALA A 62 -2.67 -2.41 -10.79
CA ALA A 62 -1.25 -2.04 -10.82
C ALA A 62 -0.99 -0.67 -10.17
N THR A 63 -1.85 0.32 -10.44
CA THR A 63 -1.73 1.66 -9.84
C THR A 63 -1.85 1.61 -8.31
N ILE A 64 -2.84 0.88 -7.80
CA ILE A 64 -3.04 0.69 -6.34
C ILE A 64 -1.86 -0.07 -5.73
N GLY A 65 -1.37 -1.10 -6.41
CA GLY A 65 -0.22 -1.89 -5.97
C GLY A 65 1.06 -1.07 -5.86
N ILE A 66 1.41 -0.32 -6.91
CA ILE A 66 2.57 0.59 -6.90
C ILE A 66 2.44 1.63 -5.79
N THR A 67 1.25 2.19 -5.60
CA THR A 67 0.99 3.15 -4.52
C THR A 67 1.24 2.55 -3.15
N SER A 68 0.78 1.31 -2.91
CA SER A 68 0.97 0.63 -1.64
C SER A 68 2.45 0.34 -1.33
N LEU A 69 3.26 0.01 -2.36
CA LEU A 69 4.71 -0.12 -2.24
C LEU A 69 5.36 1.22 -1.89
N LEU A 70 4.95 2.30 -2.56
CA LEU A 70 5.44 3.64 -2.26
C LEU A 70 5.15 4.03 -0.80
N THR A 71 3.94 3.75 -0.30
CA THR A 71 3.61 3.99 1.11
C THR A 71 4.52 3.19 2.04
N CYS A 72 4.80 1.92 1.72
CA CYS A 72 5.71 1.07 2.50
C CYS A 72 7.15 1.66 2.57
N ILE A 73 7.66 2.15 1.43
CA ILE A 73 8.98 2.79 1.36
C ILE A 73 9.03 4.04 2.24
N VAL A 74 8.01 4.91 2.14
CA VAL A 74 7.93 6.14 2.94
C VAL A 74 7.87 5.84 4.43
N LEU A 75 7.05 4.85 4.84
CA LEU A 75 6.96 4.40 6.23
C LEU A 75 8.31 3.89 6.75
N THR A 76 9.04 3.13 5.92
CA THR A 76 10.38 2.62 6.25
C THR A 76 11.39 3.75 6.43
N MET A 77 11.42 4.73 5.52
CA MET A 77 12.28 5.91 5.67
C MET A 77 11.97 6.68 6.95
N MET A 78 10.70 6.87 7.31
CA MET A 78 10.33 7.54 8.57
C MET A 78 10.83 6.79 9.80
N VAL A 79 10.74 5.45 9.81
CA VAL A 79 11.25 4.63 10.92
C VAL A 79 12.77 4.74 11.01
N LEU A 80 13.49 4.64 9.89
CA LEU A 80 14.95 4.77 9.85
C LEU A 80 15.43 6.14 10.35
N ILE A 81 14.81 7.23 9.86
CA ILE A 81 15.13 8.60 10.32
C ILE A 81 14.87 8.76 11.83
N LYS A 82 13.84 8.12 12.36
CA LYS A 82 13.54 8.20 13.80
C LYS A 82 14.52 7.38 14.64
N GLN A 83 15.03 6.26 14.12
CA GLN A 83 16.05 5.46 14.79
C GLN A 83 17.40 6.17 14.80
N ASP A 84 17.76 6.88 13.73
CA ASP A 84 18.99 7.68 13.64
C ASP A 84 19.03 8.85 14.65
N LYS A 85 17.86 9.42 14.98
CA LYS A 85 17.73 10.53 15.93
C LYS A 85 17.65 10.11 17.42
N LYS A 86 17.77 8.82 17.72
CA LYS A 86 17.64 8.27 19.08
C LYS A 86 18.98 7.79 19.62
#